data_AF-X1C284-F1
#
_entry.id   AF-X1C284-F1
#
_cell.length_a   1.000
_cell.length_b   1.000
_cell.length_c   1.000
_cell.angle_alpha   90.00
_cell.angle_beta   90.00
_cell.angle_gamma   90.00
#
_symmetry.space_group_name_H-M   'P 1'
#
loop_
_entity.id
_entity.type
_entity.pdbx_description
1 polymer ?
#
loop_
_entity_poly.entity_id
_entity_poly.type
_entity_poly.pdbx_seq_one_letter_code
_entity_poly.pdbx_strand_id
1 'polypeptide(L)'
;HEDFSQNLDVHRLSFGGAYCYEYYYTNSRTLYKIKNKTNEEKQLYLDHPKQYGYKILESPAEPEETPNFWRFKLTLKPKDAVKFEIKERKEDHSTYYLYNYTKEDLLKRVAFYVAENNYILRFFRILIKIEYIILF
;
A
#
# COMPACT_ATOMS: atom_id res chain seq x y z
N HIS A 1 -6.14 -9.65 -18.46
CA HIS A 1 -5.35 -8.63 -17.75
C HIS A 1 -4.34 -9.39 -16.91
N GLU A 2 -3.31 -8.70 -16.43
CA GLU A 2 -2.30 -9.25 -15.53
C GLU A 2 -2.29 -8.41 -14.27
N ASP A 3 -2.38 -9.05 -13.11
CA ASP A 3 -2.36 -8.38 -11.81
C ASP A 3 -1.08 -8.76 -11.07
N PHE A 4 -0.50 -7.78 -10.40
CA PHE A 4 0.68 -7.96 -9.56
C PHE A 4 0.50 -7.16 -8.28
N SER A 5 0.80 -7.75 -7.13
CA SER A 5 0.73 -7.07 -5.84
C SER A 5 1.99 -7.36 -5.03
N GLN A 6 2.49 -6.34 -4.35
CA GLN A 6 3.69 -6.43 -3.52
C GLN A 6 3.59 -5.52 -2.31
N ASN A 7 3.97 -6.05 -1.14
CA ASN A 7 4.21 -5.27 0.06
C ASN A 7 5.59 -4.61 -0.03
N LEU A 8 5.65 -3.31 0.27
CA LEU A 8 6.89 -2.56 0.42
C LEU A 8 7.44 -2.70 1.84
N ASP A 9 8.62 -2.11 2.05
CA ASP A 9 9.25 -2.06 3.37
C ASP A 9 8.39 -1.29 4.37
N VAL A 10 8.54 -1.66 5.64
CA VAL A 10 7.92 -0.97 6.78
C VAL A 10 8.41 0.47 6.80
N HIS A 11 7.48 1.42 6.79
CA HIS A 11 7.79 2.84 6.82
C HIS A 11 7.35 3.51 8.12
N ARG A 12 6.53 2.84 8.92
CA ARG A 12 6.10 3.34 10.23
C ARG A 12 5.94 2.24 11.25
N LEU A 13 6.33 2.54 12.48
CA LEU A 13 6.04 1.70 13.65
C LEU A 13 5.10 2.41 14.62
N SER A 14 4.28 1.63 15.32
CA SER A 14 3.62 2.13 16.53
C SER A 14 3.55 1.05 17.60
N PHE A 15 3.53 1.47 18.86
CA PHE A 15 3.45 0.59 20.01
C PHE A 15 2.19 0.91 20.82
N GLY A 16 1.43 -0.12 21.17
CA GLY A 16 0.19 0.01 21.94
C GLY A 16 -0.07 -1.24 22.78
N GLY A 17 -0.24 -1.07 24.09
CA GLY A 17 -0.37 -2.20 25.02
C GLY A 17 0.81 -3.18 24.89
N ALA A 18 0.50 -4.45 24.65
CA ALA A 18 1.49 -5.52 24.44
C ALA A 18 1.83 -5.76 22.95
N TYR A 19 1.52 -4.81 22.06
CA TYR A 19 1.65 -4.97 20.60
C TYR A 19 2.59 -3.96 19.95
N CYS A 20 3.25 -4.42 18.89
CA CYS A 20 3.92 -3.63 17.88
C CYS A 20 3.13 -3.70 16.57
N TYR A 21 2.85 -2.56 15.97
CA TYR A 21 2.20 -2.44 14.66
C TYR A 21 3.23 -1.96 13.65
N GLU A 22 3.46 -2.76 12.61
CA GLU A 22 4.37 -2.44 11.52
C GLU A 22 3.57 -2.04 10.28
N TYR A 23 3.62 -0.76 9.92
CA TYR A 23 2.89 -0.22 8.79
C TYR A 23 3.74 -0.24 7.53
N TYR A 24 3.14 -0.73 6.45
CA TYR A 24 3.76 -0.83 5.15
C TYR A 24 2.74 -0.46 4.07
N TYR A 25 3.25 -0.08 2.90
CA TYR A 25 2.40 0.11 1.73
C TYR A 25 2.33 -1.18 0.91
N THR A 26 1.14 -1.53 0.46
CA THR A 26 0.94 -2.55 -0.56
C THR A 26 0.69 -1.84 -1.88
N ASN A 27 1.56 -2.07 -2.87
CA ASN A 27 1.34 -1.58 -4.23
C ASN A 27 0.74 -2.71 -5.07
N SER A 28 -0.34 -2.39 -5.78
CA SER A 28 -0.94 -3.24 -6.80
C SER A 28 -0.73 -2.62 -8.19
N ARG A 29 -0.58 -3.46 -9.20
CA ARG A 29 -0.51 -3.07 -10.61
C ARG A 29 -1.40 -4.00 -11.42
N THR A 30 -2.32 -3.42 -12.17
CA THR A 30 -3.12 -4.14 -13.16
C THR A 30 -2.77 -3.65 -14.56
N LEU A 31 -2.39 -4.58 -15.45
CA LEU A 31 -2.11 -4.33 -16.85
C LEU A 31 -3.23 -4.89 -17.74
N TYR A 32 -3.93 -3.98 -18.43
CA TYR A 32 -4.88 -4.31 -19.48
C TYR A 32 -4.20 -4.24 -20.84
N LYS A 33 -4.23 -5.37 -21.57
CA LYS A 33 -3.78 -5.46 -22.96
C LYS A 33 -5.01 -5.42 -23.84
N ILE A 34 -5.29 -4.27 -24.45
CA ILE A 34 -6.52 -3.99 -25.19
C ILE A 34 -6.17 -3.89 -26.67
N LYS A 35 -6.93 -4.58 -27.53
CA LYS A 35 -6.73 -4.53 -28.99
C LYS A 35 -8.04 -4.30 -29.71
N ASN A 36 -8.10 -3.24 -30.52
CA ASN A 36 -9.18 -3.06 -31.47
C ASN A 36 -8.92 -3.94 -32.69
N LYS A 37 -9.76 -4.96 -32.91
CA LYS A 37 -9.62 -5.86 -34.06
C LYS A 37 -10.34 -5.35 -35.32
N THR A 38 -11.13 -4.28 -35.19
CA THR A 38 -11.95 -3.74 -36.27
C THR A 38 -11.18 -2.73 -37.12
N ASN A 39 -11.75 -2.36 -38.26
CA ASN A 39 -11.23 -1.32 -39.15
C ASN A 39 -11.78 0.08 -38.80
N GLU A 40 -12.57 0.18 -37.73
CA GLU A 40 -13.23 1.41 -37.30
C GLU A 40 -12.66 1.86 -35.95
N GLU A 41 -12.74 3.16 -35.69
CA GLU A 41 -12.48 3.68 -34.35
C GLU A 41 -13.56 3.19 -33.37
N LYS A 42 -13.15 2.86 -32.13
CA LYS A 42 -14.07 2.44 -31.06
C LYS A 42 -13.78 3.22 -29.78
N GLN A 43 -14.86 3.57 -29.09
CA GLN A 43 -14.81 4.08 -27.72
C GLN A 43 -15.00 2.90 -26.77
N LEU A 44 -14.05 2.69 -25.86
CA LEU A 44 -14.10 1.65 -24.85
C LEU A 44 -14.21 2.29 -23.46
N TYR A 45 -15.19 1.85 -22.68
CA TYR A 45 -15.24 2.11 -21.25
C TYR A 45 -14.61 0.93 -20.52
N LEU A 46 -13.55 1.21 -19.77
CA LEU A 46 -12.84 0.25 -18.94
C LEU A 46 -13.22 0.50 -17.48
N ASP A 47 -13.96 -0.44 -16.89
CA ASP A 47 -14.31 -0.40 -15.47
C ASP A 47 -13.30 -1.21 -14.67
N HIS A 48 -12.53 -0.52 -13.83
CA HIS A 48 -11.60 -1.13 -12.89
C HIS A 48 -12.20 -1.11 -11.49
N PRO A 49 -12.36 -2.26 -10.81
CA PRO A 49 -13.03 -2.32 -9.51
C PRO A 49 -12.25 -1.59 -8.42
N LYS A 50 -12.96 -0.81 -7.60
CA LYS A 50 -12.41 -0.18 -6.40
C LYS A 50 -12.18 -1.24 -5.33
N GLN A 51 -10.91 -1.47 -4.98
CA GLN A 51 -10.58 -2.34 -3.85
C GLN A 51 -10.57 -1.55 -2.54
N TYR A 52 -11.06 -2.15 -1.45
CA TYR A 52 -11.16 -1.47 -0.16
C TYR A 52 -9.79 -0.99 0.34
N GLY A 53 -9.68 0.31 0.61
CA GLY A 53 -8.46 0.96 1.10
C GLY A 53 -7.41 1.26 0.03
N TYR A 54 -7.57 0.76 -1.19
CA TYR A 54 -6.69 1.10 -2.31
C TYR A 54 -7.08 2.45 -2.90
N LYS A 55 -6.04 3.20 -3.29
CA LYS A 55 -6.16 4.47 -4.01
C LYS A 55 -5.30 4.39 -5.28
N ILE A 56 -5.76 5.01 -6.36
CA ILE A 56 -4.94 5.14 -7.57
C ILE A 56 -3.72 6.00 -7.25
N LEU A 57 -2.55 5.43 -7.48
CA LEU A 57 -1.26 6.11 -7.39
C LEU A 57 -0.86 6.69 -8.75
N GLU A 58 -1.09 5.92 -9.81
CA GLU A 58 -0.74 6.31 -11.18
C GLU A 58 -1.71 5.64 -12.16
N SER A 59 -2.18 6.41 -13.15
CA SER A 59 -2.95 5.87 -14.28
C SER A 59 -2.75 6.76 -15.51
N PRO A 60 -2.81 6.22 -16.75
CA PRO A 60 -2.61 6.99 -17.98
C PRO A 60 -3.69 8.03 -18.27
N ALA A 61 -4.83 7.96 -17.60
CA ALA A 61 -5.97 8.86 -17.80
C ALA A 61 -6.75 9.01 -16.50
N GLU A 62 -7.34 10.17 -16.27
CA GLU A 62 -8.18 10.40 -15.10
C GLU A 62 -9.46 9.54 -15.17
N PRO A 63 -9.79 8.78 -14.10
CA PRO A 63 -11.02 8.00 -14.06
C PRO A 63 -12.23 8.88 -13.74
N GLU A 64 -13.37 8.49 -14.29
CA GLU A 64 -14.67 8.85 -13.74
C GLU A 64 -14.93 7.99 -12.50
N GLU A 65 -15.21 8.63 -11.36
CA GLU A 65 -15.49 7.94 -10.11
C GLU A 65 -16.95 7.47 -10.03
N THR A 66 -17.12 6.16 -9.94
CA THR A 66 -18.41 5.53 -9.57
C THR A 66 -18.30 4.90 -8.18
N PRO A 67 -19.40 4.46 -7.55
CA PRO A 67 -19.34 3.86 -6.21
C PRO A 67 -18.39 2.66 -6.09
N ASN A 68 -18.38 1.78 -7.10
CA ASN A 68 -17.66 0.51 -7.05
C ASN A 68 -16.52 0.40 -8.07
N PHE A 69 -16.40 1.34 -9.00
CA PHE A 69 -15.43 1.28 -10.10
C PHE A 69 -14.79 2.64 -10.36
N TRP A 70 -13.55 2.60 -10.83
CA TRP A 70 -12.94 3.68 -11.60
C TRP A 70 -13.16 3.38 -13.08
N ARG A 71 -13.88 4.26 -13.76
CA ARG A 71 -14.21 4.10 -15.18
C ARG A 71 -13.29 4.95 -16.03
N PHE A 72 -12.59 4.33 -16.96
CA PHE A 72 -11.70 5.00 -17.91
C PHE A 72 -12.31 4.98 -19.30
N LYS A 73 -12.29 6.12 -19.98
CA LYS A 73 -12.73 6.23 -21.38
C LYS A 73 -11.53 6.22 -22.31
N LEU A 74 -11.46 5.21 -23.17
CA LEU A 74 -10.36 5.00 -24.11
C LEU A 74 -10.86 5.13 -25.55
N THR A 75 -10.14 5.90 -26.37
CA THR A 75 -10.35 5.94 -27.82
C THR A 75 -9.37 4.98 -28.47
N LEU A 76 -9.87 3.95 -29.17
CA LEU A 76 -9.07 2.93 -29.83
C LEU A 76 -9.15 3.10 -31.34
N LYS A 77 -8.01 3.41 -31.97
CA LYS A 77 -7.92 3.52 -33.43
C LYS A 77 -8.13 2.16 -34.10
N PRO A 78 -8.46 2.12 -35.40
CA PRO A 78 -8.50 0.88 -36.18
C PRO A 78 -7.22 0.04 -36.00
N LYS A 79 -7.37 -1.26 -35.75
CA LYS A 79 -6.25 -2.21 -35.56
C LYS A 79 -5.28 -1.92 -34.42
N ASP A 80 -5.58 -0.94 -33.57
CA ASP A 80 -4.69 -0.46 -32.51
C ASP A 80 -4.57 -1.48 -31.36
N ALA A 81 -3.43 -1.44 -30.66
CA ALA A 81 -3.13 -2.25 -29.50
C ALA A 81 -2.53 -1.37 -28.39
N VAL A 82 -3.29 -1.20 -27.30
CA VAL A 82 -2.95 -0.33 -26.19
C VAL A 82 -2.66 -1.16 -24.94
N LYS A 83 -1.62 -0.76 -24.20
CA LYS A 83 -1.34 -1.22 -22.85
C LYS A 83 -1.83 -0.14 -21.89
N PHE A 84 -2.82 -0.47 -21.08
CA PHE A 84 -3.37 0.44 -20.07
C PHE A 84 -3.05 -0.11 -18.69
N GLU A 85 -2.26 0.64 -17.93
CA GLU A 85 -1.73 0.21 -16.64
C GLU A 85 -2.29 1.07 -15.53
N ILE A 86 -2.82 0.45 -14.48
CA ILE A 86 -3.26 1.15 -13.28
C ILE A 86 -2.38 0.68 -12.14
N LYS A 87 -1.80 1.65 -11.41
CA LYS A 87 -1.08 1.39 -10.16
C LYS A 87 -1.90 1.92 -9.00
N GLU A 88 -2.06 1.07 -8.00
CA GLU A 88 -2.82 1.39 -6.80
C GLU A 88 -1.93 1.19 -5.57
N ARG A 89 -2.27 1.89 -4.49
CA ARG A 89 -1.61 1.75 -3.19
C ARG A 89 -2.61 1.71 -2.07
N LYS A 90 -2.34 0.85 -1.10
CA LYS A 90 -3.01 0.79 0.21
C LYS A 90 -1.97 0.86 1.33
N GLU A 91 -2.28 1.51 2.44
CA GLU A 91 -1.52 1.37 3.68
C GLU A 91 -2.13 0.22 4.49
N ASP A 92 -1.30 -0.76 4.83
CA ASP A 92 -1.65 -1.90 5.67
C ASP A 92 -0.73 -1.96 6.88
N HIS A 93 -1.03 -2.87 7.81
CA HIS A 93 -0.15 -3.14 8.93
C HIS A 93 -0.17 -4.60 9.35
N SER A 94 0.98 -5.06 9.83
CA SER A 94 1.12 -6.31 10.56
C SER A 94 1.11 -6.02 12.06
N THR A 95 0.51 -6.91 12.83
CA THR A 95 0.46 -6.81 14.30
C THR A 95 1.26 -7.94 14.92
N TYR A 96 2.12 -7.60 15.88
CA TYR A 96 2.96 -8.56 16.58
C TYR A 96 2.87 -8.35 18.09
N TYR A 97 2.84 -9.45 18.85
CA TYR A 97 2.98 -9.41 20.30
C TYR A 97 4.44 -9.14 20.69
N LEU A 98 4.65 -8.16 21.56
CA LEU A 98 5.98 -7.81 22.07
C LEU A 98 6.65 -8.96 22.81
N TYR A 99 5.85 -9.84 23.42
CA TYR A 99 6.33 -11.05 24.09
C TYR A 99 7.09 -12.01 23.16
N ASN A 100 6.78 -12.00 21.85
CA ASN A 100 7.44 -12.86 20.88
C ASN A 100 8.80 -12.31 20.42
N TYR A 101 9.19 -11.12 20.86
CA TYR A 101 10.41 -10.48 20.43
C TYR A 101 11.56 -10.74 21.39
N THR A 102 12.72 -11.05 20.81
CA THR A 102 13.98 -10.98 21.54
C THR A 102 14.30 -9.53 21.92
N LYS A 103 15.25 -9.35 22.85
CA LYS A 103 15.74 -8.01 23.19
C LYS A 103 16.31 -7.29 21.96
N GLU A 104 17.02 -8.00 21.11
CA GLU A 104 17.61 -7.48 19.88
C GLU A 104 16.53 -7.04 18.88
N ASP A 105 15.45 -7.81 18.76
CA ASP A 105 14.29 -7.47 17.93
C ASP A 105 13.59 -6.20 18.40
N LEU A 106 13.44 -6.05 19.72
CA LEU A 106 12.87 -4.85 20.33
C LEU A 106 13.75 -3.63 20.08
N LEU A 107 15.06 -3.74 20.29
CA LEU A 107 16.00 -2.63 20.11
C LEU A 107 16.00 -2.11 18.67
N LYS A 108 15.98 -3.00 17.66
CA LYS A 108 15.91 -2.61 16.25
C LYS A 108 14.65 -1.81 15.94
N ARG A 109 13.50 -2.26 16.45
CA ARG A 109 12.21 -1.60 16.21
C ARG A 109 12.09 -0.26 16.93
N VAL A 110 12.54 -0.19 18.18
CA VAL A 110 12.58 1.09 18.91
C VAL A 110 13.50 2.09 18.23
N ALA A 111 14.66 1.65 17.75
CA ALA A 111 15.58 2.50 16.99
C ALA A 111 14.93 3.04 15.71
N PHE A 112 14.25 2.18 14.95
CA PHE A 112 13.48 2.60 13.77
C PHE A 112 12.40 3.62 14.12
N TYR A 113 11.57 3.33 15.13
CA TYR A 113 10.47 4.20 15.57
C TYR A 113 10.96 5.61 15.93
N VAL A 114 12.08 5.68 16.64
CA VAL A 114 12.71 6.96 17.00
C VAL A 114 13.14 7.72 15.76
N ALA A 115 13.86 7.04 14.85
CA ALA A 115 14.41 7.66 13.66
C ALA A 115 13.29 8.25 12.78
N GLU A 116 12.18 7.51 12.65
CA GLU A 116 10.98 7.97 11.95
C GLU A 116 10.40 9.25 12.57
N ASN A 117 10.39 9.35 13.90
CA ASN A 117 9.62 10.38 14.61
C ASN A 117 10.45 11.58 15.12
N ASN A 118 11.75 11.65 14.82
CA ASN A 118 12.66 12.74 15.24
C ASN A 118 12.61 13.09 16.75
N TYR A 119 12.23 12.14 17.62
CA TYR A 119 12.08 12.39 19.05
C TYR A 119 13.38 12.16 19.83
N ILE A 120 14.27 13.16 19.89
CA ILE A 120 15.43 13.12 20.81
C ILE A 120 14.98 13.20 22.29
N LEU A 121 13.80 13.78 22.60
CA LEU A 121 13.36 14.04 23.98
C LEU A 121 12.29 13.09 24.54
N ARG A 122 11.72 12.15 23.76
CA ARG A 122 10.71 11.17 24.26
C ARG A 122 11.26 9.76 24.52
N PHE A 123 12.53 9.49 24.18
CA PHE A 123 13.19 8.21 24.41
C PHE A 123 13.05 7.67 25.84
N PHE A 124 13.14 8.54 26.84
CA PHE A 124 13.05 8.15 28.24
C PHE A 124 11.68 7.54 28.63
N ARG A 125 10.57 7.93 27.98
CA ARG A 125 9.24 7.37 28.28
C ARG A 125 9.04 5.96 27.72
N ILE A 126 9.75 5.57 26.67
CA ILE A 126 9.61 4.26 26.02
C ILE A 126 10.49 3.22 26.72
N LEU A 127 11.73 3.58 27.08
CA LEU A 127 12.62 2.72 27.88
C LEU A 127 11.96 2.34 29.22
N ILE A 128 11.34 3.30 29.92
CA ILE A 128 10.62 3.03 31.19
C ILE A 128 9.43 2.07 30.98
N LYS A 129 8.72 2.15 29.85
CA LYS A 129 7.61 1.23 29.55
C LYS A 129 8.08 -0.19 29.20
N ILE A 130 9.23 -0.33 28.53
CA ILE A 130 9.79 -1.63 28.16
C ILE A 130 10.43 -2.32 29.38
N GLU A 131 11.14 -1.58 30.24
CA GLU A 131 11.69 -2.14 31.49
C GLU A 131 10.59 -2.67 32.42
N TYR A 132 9.44 -2.00 32.50
CA TYR A 132 8.28 -2.47 33.28
C TYR A 132 7.65 -3.76 32.73
N ILE A 133 7.83 -4.07 31.45
CA ILE A 133 7.28 -5.28 30.81
C ILE A 133 8.24 -6.47 30.95
N ILE A 134 9.56 -6.22 31.01
CA ILE A 134 10.59 -7.28 31.14
C ILE A 134 10.75 -7.77 32.60
N LEU A 135 10.26 -7.01 33.58
CA LEU A 135 10.37 -7.34 35.01
C LEU A 135 9.21 -8.19 35.57
N PHE A 136 8.33 -8.74 34.71
CA PHE A 136 7.27 -9.69 35.09
C PHE A 136 7.30 -10.96 34.23
#